data_AF-A0A9X8RF46-F1
#
_entry.id   AF-A0A9X8RF46-F1
#
_cell.length_a   1.000
_cell.length_b   1.000
_cell.length_c   1.000
_cell.angle_alpha   90.00
_cell.angle_beta   90.00
_cell.angle_gamma   90.00
#
_symmetry.space_group_name_H-M   'P 1'
#
loop_
_entity.id
_entity.type
_entity.pdbx_description
1 polymer ?
#
loop_
_entity_poly.entity_id
_entity_poly.type
_entity_poly.pdbx_seq_one_letter_code
_entity_poly.pdbx_strand_id
1 'polypeptide(L)' 'MSNRLLVVLAIIIFIVNFVVSPMFFDEPPNSYGTFIGLILLSISLISLIDQVNKK' A
#
# COMPACT_ATOMS: atom_id res chain seq x y z
N MET A 1 -8.71 -13.20 9.17
CA MET A 1 -9.19 -12.88 7.80
C MET A 1 -9.06 -11.39 7.43
N SER A 2 -9.10 -10.43 8.37
CA SER A 2 -9.04 -8.98 8.04
C SER A 2 -7.74 -8.46 7.42
N ASN A 3 -6.57 -9.03 7.75
CA ASN A 3 -5.28 -8.42 7.37
C ASN A 3 -4.98 -8.55 5.85
N ARG A 4 -5.54 -9.57 5.17
CA ARG A 4 -5.41 -9.72 3.71
C ARG A 4 -6.06 -8.56 2.95
N LEU A 5 -7.18 -8.05 3.46
CA LEU A 5 -7.92 -6.94 2.84
C LEU A 5 -7.13 -5.63 2.94
N LEU A 6 -6.47 -5.39 4.08
CA LEU A 6 -5.57 -4.25 4.27
C LEU A 6 -4.37 -4.30 3.33
N VAL A 7 -3.76 -5.48 3.15
CA VAL A 7 -2.64 -5.68 2.22
C VAL A 7 -3.07 -5.40 0.78
N VAL A 8 -4.22 -5.93 0.34
CA VAL A 8 -4.75 -5.69 -1.01
C VAL A 8 -5.04 -4.21 -1.24
N LEU A 9 -5.62 -3.52 -0.25
CA LEU A 9 -5.88 -2.08 -0.33
C LEU A 9 -4.57 -1.26 -0.45
N ALA A 10 -3.53 -1.62 0.32
CA ALA A 10 -2.23 -0.97 0.24
C ALA A 10 -1.57 -1.16 -1.14
N ILE A 11 -1.67 -2.36 -1.72
CA ILE A 11 -1.17 -2.66 -3.07
C ILE A 11 -1.91 -1.81 -4.13
N ILE A 12 -3.24 -1.71 -4.03
CA ILE A 12 -4.03 -0.90 -4.97
C ILE A 12 -3.61 0.57 -4.92
N ILE A 13 -3.43 1.13 -3.73
CA ILE A 13 -3.00 2.53 -3.56
C ILE A 13 -1.61 2.77 -4.16
N PHE A 14 -0.69 1.81 -4.00
CA PHE A 14 0.62 1.87 -4.61
C PHE A 14 0.54 1.81 -6.15
N ILE A 15 -0.27 0.90 -6.70
CA ILE A 15 -0.47 0.80 -8.16
C ILE A 15 -1.08 2.10 -8.70
N VAL A 16 -2.07 2.68 -8.03
CA VAL A 16 -2.70 3.92 -8.47
C VAL A 16 -1.68 5.07 -8.46
N ASN A 17 -0.90 5.21 -7.38
CA ASN A 17 0.02 6.34 -7.24
C ASN A 17 1.29 6.23 -8.11
N PHE A 18 1.82 5.02 -8.31
CA PHE A 18 3.07 4.80 -9.05
C PHE A 18 2.89 4.40 -10.51
N VAL A 19 1.74 3.84 -10.88
CA VAL A 19 1.46 3.38 -12.26
C VAL A 19 0.36 4.21 -12.89
N VAL A 20 -0.80 4.36 -12.23
CA VAL A 20 -1.95 5.03 -12.84
C VAL A 20 -1.74 6.54 -12.97
N SER A 21 -1.28 7.22 -11.91
CA SER A 21 -0.98 8.68 -11.96
C SER A 21 -0.03 9.07 -13.10
N PRO A 22 1.16 8.47 -13.23
CA PRO A 22 2.08 8.85 -14.31
C PRO A 22 1.63 8.35 -15.68
N MET A 23 0.90 7.23 -15.78
CA MET A 23 0.48 6.67 -17.07
C MET A 23 -0.77 7.34 -17.67
N PHE A 24 -1.71 7.79 -16.84
CA PHE A 24 -3.00 8.35 -17.29
C PHE A 24 -3.13 9.86 -17.08
N PHE A 25 -2.41 10.43 -16.11
CA PHE A 25 -2.57 11.84 -15.72
C PHE A 25 -1.31 12.68 -15.95
N ASP A 26 -0.22 12.09 -16.48
CA ASP A 26 1.11 12.73 -16.65
C ASP A 26 1.63 13.43 -15.38
N GLU A 27 1.08 13.06 -14.21
CA GLU A 27 1.50 13.62 -12.93
C GLU A 27 2.63 12.77 -12.35
N PRO A 28 3.76 13.38 -11.97
CA PRO A 28 4.82 12.67 -11.29
C PRO A 28 4.29 12.11 -9.96
N PRO A 29 4.78 10.94 -9.51
CA PRO A 29 4.36 10.33 -8.26
C PRO A 29 4.43 11.33 -7.11
N ASN A 30 3.30 11.62 -6.48
CA ASN A 30 3.23 12.64 -5.45
C ASN A 30 3.79 12.09 -4.12
N SER A 31 4.66 12.87 -3.47
CA SER A 31 5.25 12.56 -2.15
C SER A 31 4.18 12.21 -1.10
N TYR A 32 3.01 12.83 -1.15
CA TYR A 32 1.90 12.53 -0.24
C TYR A 32 1.27 11.15 -0.50
N GLY A 33 1.06 10.79 -1.77
CA GLY A 33 0.53 9.47 -2.14
C GLY A 33 1.51 8.36 -1.76
N THR A 34 2.81 8.61 -1.93
CA THR A 34 3.87 7.67 -1.57
C THR A 34 3.97 7.50 -0.05
N PHE A 35 3.83 8.59 0.70
CA PHE A 35 3.81 8.56 2.16
C PHE A 35 2.63 7.74 2.71
N ILE A 36 1.42 7.96 2.18
CA ILE A 36 0.21 7.22 2.57
C ILE A 36 0.35 5.74 2.19
N GLY A 37 0.88 5.45 1.00
CA GLY A 37 1.17 4.08 0.56
C GLY A 37 2.15 3.36 1.49
N LEU A 38 3.24 4.03 1.91
CA LEU A 38 4.23 3.47 2.82
C LEU A 38 3.68 3.22 4.24
N ILE A 39 2.83 4.10 4.75
CA ILE A 39 2.15 3.89 6.04
C ILE A 39 1.27 2.64 5.99
N LEU A 40 0.43 2.52 4.96
CA LEU A 40 -0.46 1.36 4.80
C LEU A 40 0.31 0.07 4.56
N LEU A 41 1.43 0.14 3.84
CA LEU A 41 2.34 -0.98 3.65
C LEU A 41 3.00 -1.40 4.96
N SER A 42 3.45 -0.44 5.78
CA SER A 42 4.05 -0.71 7.09
C SER A 42 3.05 -1.37 8.05
N ILE A 43 1.82 -0.84 8.11
CA ILE A 43 0.73 -1.44 8.89
C ILE A 43 0.45 -2.86 8.40
N SER A 44 0.38 -3.06 7.08
CA SER A 44 0.17 -4.38 6.47
C SER A 44 1.28 -5.38 6.80
N LEU A 45 2.55 -4.93 6.79
CA LEU A 45 3.73 -5.74 7.15
C LEU A 45 3.72 -6.14 8.62
N ILE A 46 3.48 -5.19 9.53
CA ILE A 46 3.33 -5.47 10.96
C ILE A 46 2.22 -6.50 11.20
N SER A 47 1.10 -6.30 10.50
CA SER A 47 -0.08 -7.17 10.58
C SER A 47 0.17 -8.58 10.03
N LEU A 48 1.06 -8.71 9.05
CA LEU A 48 1.50 -10.00 8.49
C LEU A 48 2.48 -10.71 9.44
N ILE A 49 3.47 -9.98 9.96
CA ILE A 49 4.45 -10.50 10.92
C ILE A 49 3.74 -10.98 12.20
N ASP A 50 2.77 -10.24 12.73
CA ASP A 50 2.01 -10.64 13.91
C ASP A 50 1.17 -11.92 13.66
N GLN A 51 0.66 -12.11 12.45
CA GLN A 51 -0.01 -13.36 12.07
C GLN A 51 0.94 -14.55 11.95
N VAL A 52 2.15 -14.31 11.44
CA VAL A 52 3.18 -15.37 11.32
C VAL A 52 3.71 -15.75 12.70
N ASN A 53 3.95 -14.80 13.59
CA ASN A 53 4.45 -15.05 14.96
C ASN A 53 3.40 -15.71 15.89
N LYS A 54 2.11 -15.60 15.58
CA LYS A 54 1.03 -16.29 16.33
C LYS A 54 0.81 -17.74 15.88
N LYS A 55 1.57 -18.21 14.90
CA LYS A 55 1.51 -19.58 14.36
C LYS A 55 2.64 -20.42 14.90
#